data_AF-A0A4V1ZV97-F1
#
_entry.id   AF-A0A4V1ZV97-F1
#
_cell.length_a   1.000
_cell.length_b   1.000
_cell.length_c   1.000
_cell.angle_alpha   90.00
_cell.angle_beta   90.00
_cell.angle_gamma   90.00
#
_symmetry.space_group_name_H-M   'P 1'
#
loop_
_entity.id
_entity.type
_entity.pdbx_description
1 polymer ?
#
loop_
_entity_poly.entity_id
_entity_poly.type
_entity_poly.pdbx_seq_one_letter_code
_entity_poly.pdbx_strand_id
1 'polypeptide(L)'
;MKKIFLPILALAIALDATTTAKAQVGAAMGLGRMMPKKAADKKQADNHDNTTSYQGREFPRQRTPADRLPKRGAEQLVALETQLERCHAAMLASPTDPISTPEQRAALQTALVNLAQAKVSRNLPDYQEEASFYLAEDARRQQAGTSAPATPTN
;
A
#
# COMPACT_ATOMS: atom_id res chain seq x y z
N MET A 1 43.44 -18.02 24.75
CA MET A 1 42.31 -18.94 25.00
C MET A 1 41.16 -18.12 25.57
N LYS A 2 40.17 -17.75 24.76
CA LYS A 2 39.02 -16.93 25.18
C LYS A 2 37.83 -17.84 25.46
N LYS A 3 37.44 -17.97 26.72
CA LYS A 3 36.27 -18.74 27.16
C LYS A 3 35.05 -17.82 27.10
N ILE A 4 34.07 -18.21 26.30
CA ILE A 4 32.77 -17.57 26.12
C ILE A 4 31.88 -18.10 27.24
N PHE A 5 31.34 -17.20 28.06
CA PHE A 5 30.25 -17.51 28.98
C PHE A 5 29.03 -16.69 28.58
N LEU A 6 28.04 -17.37 27.99
CA LEU A 6 26.64 -16.94 27.98
C LEU A 6 26.08 -17.04 29.41
N PRO A 7 25.17 -16.13 29.78
CA PRO A 7 24.05 -16.52 30.61
C PRO A 7 22.73 -16.27 29.87
N ILE A 8 21.95 -17.35 29.75
CA ILE A 8 20.51 -17.35 29.51
C ILE A 8 19.85 -16.98 30.83
N LEU A 9 18.98 -15.95 30.86
CA LEU A 9 17.84 -15.96 31.79
C LEU A 9 16.74 -14.93 31.46
N ALA A 10 15.54 -15.48 31.27
CA ALA A 10 14.21 -15.01 31.67
C ALA A 10 13.67 -13.62 31.28
N LEU A 11 12.74 -13.64 30.34
CA LEU A 11 11.30 -13.31 30.50
C LEU A 11 10.90 -12.32 31.62
N ALA A 12 10.37 -11.16 31.23
CA ALA A 12 9.29 -10.48 31.94
C ALA A 12 8.50 -9.55 30.99
N ILE A 13 7.18 -9.72 31.00
CA ILE A 13 6.17 -8.88 30.36
C ILE A 13 6.03 -7.60 31.19
N ALA A 14 6.00 -6.43 30.56
CA ALA A 14 5.45 -5.22 31.16
C ALA A 14 4.70 -4.40 30.10
N LEU A 15 3.40 -4.35 30.32
CA LEU A 15 2.42 -3.49 29.70
C LEU A 15 2.57 -2.11 30.36
N ASP A 16 2.83 -1.04 29.62
CA ASP A 16 2.64 0.32 30.13
C ASP A 16 2.17 1.25 29.01
N ALA A 17 0.90 1.62 29.11
CA ALA A 17 0.31 2.74 28.43
C ALA A 17 0.53 3.99 29.29
N THR A 18 1.25 4.98 28.77
CA THR A 18 1.33 6.30 29.44
C THR A 18 1.09 7.40 28.43
N THR A 19 -0.16 7.86 28.41
CA THR A 19 -0.57 9.18 27.92
C THR A 19 0.38 10.24 28.44
N THR A 20 1.02 11.00 27.55
CA THR A 20 1.70 12.24 27.93
C THR A 20 0.90 13.42 27.41
N ALA A 21 -0.01 13.92 28.25
CA ALA A 21 -0.54 15.26 28.11
C ALA A 21 0.57 16.25 28.51
N LYS A 22 0.97 17.14 27.60
CA LYS A 22 1.72 18.34 27.94
C LYS A 22 0.92 19.56 27.52
N ALA A 23 0.22 20.12 28.50
CA ALA A 23 -0.22 21.50 28.46
C ALA A 23 1.03 22.39 28.40
N GLN A 24 1.14 23.23 27.37
CA GLN A 24 2.05 24.36 27.36
C GLN A 24 1.22 25.63 27.33
N VAL A 25 1.13 26.26 28.50
CA VAL A 25 0.73 27.65 28.67
C VAL A 25 1.88 28.51 28.16
N GLY A 26 1.61 29.32 27.15
CA GLY A 26 2.57 30.22 26.53
C GLY A 26 1.86 31.31 25.74
N ALA A 27 0.99 32.06 26.39
CA ALA A 27 0.45 33.30 25.85
C ALA A 27 1.55 34.38 25.93
N ALA A 28 2.37 34.47 24.89
CA ALA A 28 3.23 35.62 24.64
C ALA A 28 2.79 36.28 23.33
N MET A 29 2.29 37.51 23.46
CA MET A 29 2.06 38.43 22.36
C MET A 29 3.32 38.55 21.50
N GLY A 30 3.19 38.28 20.20
CA GLY A 30 4.23 38.51 19.22
C GLY A 30 3.61 38.75 17.85
N LEU A 31 3.41 40.03 17.51
CA LEU A 31 3.17 40.49 16.14
C LEU A 31 4.31 40.00 15.24
N GLY A 32 4.06 39.02 14.39
CA GLY A 32 5.10 38.52 13.49
C GLY A 32 4.62 37.50 12.46
N ARG A 33 4.69 37.89 11.19
CA ARG A 33 4.56 37.07 9.97
C ARG A 33 3.18 36.51 9.62
N MET A 34 2.40 37.35 8.93
CA MET A 34 1.59 36.87 7.82
C MET A 34 2.54 36.35 6.72
N MET A 35 2.68 35.03 6.61
CA MET A 35 3.24 34.35 5.44
C MET A 35 2.11 33.64 4.70
N PRO A 36 2.11 33.67 3.35
CA PRO A 36 0.95 33.32 2.55
C PRO A 36 0.65 31.83 2.60
N LYS A 37 -0.51 31.46 3.17
CA LYS A 37 -1.21 30.17 3.02
C LYS A 37 -1.67 29.96 1.55
N LYS A 38 -0.75 29.97 0.59
CA LYS A 38 -1.04 29.62 -0.82
C LYS A 38 -0.15 28.53 -1.39
N ALA A 39 0.85 28.06 -0.64
CA ALA A 39 1.73 26.98 -1.07
C ALA A 39 1.34 25.58 -0.53
N ALA A 40 0.55 25.51 0.55
CA ALA A 40 0.09 24.24 1.10
C ALA A 40 -1.11 23.67 0.33
N ASP A 41 -2.06 24.50 -0.10
CA ASP A 41 -3.24 24.04 -0.85
C ASP A 41 -2.92 23.53 -2.26
N LYS A 42 -1.81 23.98 -2.86
CA LYS A 42 -1.45 23.59 -4.23
C LYS A 42 -0.77 22.23 -4.35
N LYS A 43 -0.35 21.62 -3.23
CA LYS A 43 0.13 20.23 -3.21
C LYS A 43 -0.98 19.23 -2.90
N GLN A 44 -2.11 19.68 -2.33
CA GLN A 44 -3.24 18.83 -1.99
C GLN A 44 -4.19 18.63 -3.19
N ALA A 45 -4.33 19.62 -4.06
CA ALA A 45 -5.31 19.61 -5.16
C ALA A 45 -4.98 18.71 -6.37
N ASP A 46 -3.82 18.05 -6.37
CA ASP A 46 -3.44 17.07 -7.42
C ASP A 46 -3.56 15.62 -6.93
N ASN A 47 -3.83 15.41 -5.63
CA ASN A 47 -4.31 14.14 -5.10
C ASN A 47 -5.82 14.07 -5.37
N HIS A 48 -6.20 13.59 -6.55
CA HIS A 48 -7.51 12.98 -6.67
C HIS A 48 -7.56 11.88 -5.61
N ASP A 49 -8.54 11.97 -4.68
CA ASP A 49 -8.90 10.91 -3.74
C ASP A 49 -9.24 9.66 -4.55
N ASN A 50 -8.20 8.89 -4.86
CA ASN A 50 -8.27 7.65 -5.60
C ASN A 50 -8.32 6.50 -4.60
N THR A 51 -9.01 6.67 -3.47
CA THR A 51 -9.18 5.62 -2.47
C THR A 51 -10.40 4.79 -2.83
N THR A 52 -10.24 3.46 -2.83
CA THR A 52 -11.34 2.52 -3.00
C THR A 52 -11.42 1.62 -1.76
N SER A 53 -12.57 0.97 -1.55
CA SER A 53 -12.75 0.02 -0.46
C SER A 53 -13.17 -1.36 -0.94
N TYR A 54 -12.72 -2.39 -0.25
CA TYR A 54 -13.14 -3.78 -0.44
C TYR A 54 -13.19 -4.48 0.91
N GLN A 55 -14.36 -5.07 1.24
CA GLN A 55 -14.61 -5.73 2.53
C GLN A 55 -14.22 -4.87 3.76
N GLY A 56 -14.51 -3.57 3.72
CA GLY A 56 -14.21 -2.65 4.82
C GLY A 56 -12.75 -2.24 4.96
N ARG A 57 -11.87 -2.68 4.04
CA ARG A 57 -10.48 -2.22 3.94
C ARG A 57 -10.35 -1.21 2.80
N GLU A 58 -9.74 -0.07 3.09
CA GLU A 58 -9.43 0.95 2.10
C GLU A 58 -8.04 0.75 1.53
N PHE A 59 -7.86 1.07 0.25
CA PHE A 59 -6.56 1.06 -0.43
C PHE A 59 -6.58 2.06 -1.61
N PRO A 60 -5.41 2.59 -2.02
CA PRO A 60 -5.33 3.46 -3.18
C PRO A 60 -5.56 2.65 -4.47
N ARG A 61 -6.31 3.24 -5.40
CA ARG A 61 -6.52 2.79 -6.77
C ARG A 61 -6.32 3.97 -7.70
N GLN A 62 -5.08 4.15 -8.13
CA GLN A 62 -4.70 5.30 -8.95
C GLN A 62 -4.76 4.97 -10.44
N ARG A 63 -5.34 5.87 -11.25
CA ARG A 63 -5.28 5.78 -12.71
C ARG A 63 -4.85 7.13 -13.28
N THR A 64 -3.94 7.09 -14.24
CA THR A 64 -3.40 8.28 -14.89
C THR A 64 -4.20 8.56 -16.15
N PRO A 65 -4.95 9.67 -16.22
CA PRO A 65 -5.69 9.99 -17.43
C PRO A 65 -4.70 10.31 -18.56
N ALA A 66 -5.12 10.06 -19.81
CA ALA A 66 -4.24 10.10 -20.98
C ALA A 66 -3.54 11.46 -21.17
N ASP A 67 -4.19 12.56 -20.79
CA ASP A 67 -3.67 13.93 -20.83
C ASP A 67 -2.58 14.21 -19.77
N ARG A 68 -2.47 13.35 -18.75
CA ARG A 68 -1.49 13.44 -17.66
C ARG A 68 -0.42 12.36 -17.70
N LEU A 69 -0.38 11.53 -18.76
CA LEU A 69 0.65 10.53 -18.92
C LEU A 69 2.05 11.18 -19.00
N PRO A 70 3.06 10.60 -18.34
CA PRO A 70 4.40 11.17 -18.35
C PRO A 70 5.03 11.01 -19.74
N LYS A 71 5.80 12.01 -20.20
CA LYS A 71 6.51 11.94 -21.49
C LYS A 71 7.51 10.78 -21.58
N ARG A 72 8.02 10.32 -20.44
CA ARG A 72 8.89 9.15 -20.31
C ARG A 72 8.21 8.16 -19.39
N GLY A 73 8.26 6.87 -19.72
CA GLY A 73 7.65 5.86 -18.86
C GLY A 73 6.14 5.67 -19.08
N ALA A 74 5.52 6.34 -20.07
CA ALA A 74 4.08 6.21 -20.33
C ALA A 74 3.67 4.75 -20.61
N GLU A 75 4.43 4.04 -21.44
CA GLU A 75 4.16 2.64 -21.77
C GLU A 75 4.27 1.74 -20.53
N GLN A 76 5.29 1.96 -19.70
CA GLN A 76 5.50 1.22 -18.45
C GLN A 76 4.37 1.50 -17.45
N LEU A 77 3.91 2.76 -17.38
CA LEU A 77 2.80 3.16 -16.51
C LEU A 77 1.48 2.52 -16.97
N VAL A 78 1.16 2.62 -18.27
CA VAL A 78 -0.04 2.00 -18.85
C VAL A 78 0.00 0.48 -18.69
N ALA A 79 1.16 -0.15 -18.88
CA ALA A 79 1.32 -1.59 -18.68
C ALA A 79 1.07 -1.98 -17.21
N LEU A 80 1.57 -1.20 -16.24
CA LEU A 80 1.30 -1.41 -14.83
C LEU A 80 -0.18 -1.24 -14.50
N GLU A 81 -0.78 -0.11 -14.91
CA GLU A 81 -2.20 0.18 -14.66
C GLU A 81 -3.10 -0.88 -15.28
N THR A 82 -2.73 -1.44 -16.43
CA THR A 82 -3.46 -2.56 -17.05
C THR A 82 -3.40 -3.83 -16.19
N GLN A 83 -2.26 -4.16 -15.58
CA GLN A 83 -2.18 -5.33 -14.69
C GLN A 83 -2.96 -5.12 -13.40
N LEU A 84 -2.88 -3.93 -12.83
CA LEU A 84 -3.65 -3.56 -11.63
C LEU A 84 -5.16 -3.62 -11.90
N GLU A 85 -5.61 -3.13 -13.06
CA GLU A 85 -7.01 -3.21 -13.44
C GLU A 85 -7.51 -4.65 -13.62
N ARG A 86 -6.68 -5.53 -14.19
CA ARG A 86 -7.00 -6.96 -14.29
C ARG A 86 -7.15 -7.61 -12.92
N CYS A 87 -6.25 -7.31 -11.99
CA CYS A 87 -6.34 -7.80 -10.62
C CYS A 87 -7.60 -7.28 -9.92
N HIS A 88 -7.92 -6.00 -10.11
CA HIS A 88 -9.14 -5.42 -9.57
C HIS A 88 -10.41 -6.12 -10.10
N ALA A 89 -10.50 -6.32 -11.42
CA ALA A 89 -11.61 -7.00 -12.05
C ALA A 89 -11.75 -8.45 -11.55
N ALA A 90 -10.64 -9.18 -11.42
CA ALA A 90 -10.64 -10.55 -10.89
C ALA A 90 -11.08 -10.60 -9.41
N MET A 91 -10.63 -9.63 -8.60
CA MET A 91 -11.05 -9.49 -7.21
C MET A 91 -12.56 -9.29 -7.08
N LEU A 92 -13.17 -8.49 -7.96
CA LEU A 92 -14.61 -8.23 -7.94
C LEU A 92 -15.44 -9.37 -8.56
N ALA A 93 -14.88 -10.12 -9.51
CA ALA A 93 -15.60 -11.19 -10.22
C ALA A 93 -16.02 -12.34 -9.30
N SER A 94 -15.19 -12.67 -8.31
CA SER A 94 -15.45 -13.76 -7.37
C SER A 94 -14.78 -13.46 -6.03
N PRO A 95 -15.41 -13.77 -4.87
CA PRO A 95 -14.81 -13.54 -3.55
C PRO A 95 -13.82 -14.64 -3.13
N THR A 96 -13.80 -15.77 -3.84
CA THR A 96 -13.02 -16.96 -3.49
C THR A 96 -12.00 -17.36 -4.53
N ASP A 97 -12.22 -17.01 -5.80
CA ASP A 97 -11.29 -17.40 -6.87
C ASP A 97 -9.97 -16.63 -6.78
N PRO A 98 -8.87 -17.22 -7.27
CA PRO A 98 -7.59 -16.53 -7.34
C PRO A 98 -7.71 -15.20 -8.08
N ILE A 99 -7.10 -14.15 -7.53
CA ILE A 99 -7.07 -12.82 -8.13
C ILE A 99 -6.01 -12.77 -9.23
N SER A 100 -4.91 -13.49 -9.04
CA SER A 100 -3.76 -13.45 -9.95
C SER A 100 -3.11 -14.82 -10.13
N THR A 101 -2.80 -15.18 -11.37
CA THR A 101 -1.94 -16.35 -11.66
C THR A 101 -0.48 -16.04 -11.32
N PRO A 102 0.39 -17.05 -11.12
CA PRO A 102 1.81 -16.82 -10.88
C PRO A 102 2.48 -15.98 -11.97
N GLU A 103 2.11 -16.17 -13.24
CA GLU A 103 2.62 -15.39 -14.37
C GLU A 103 2.18 -13.93 -14.28
N GLN A 104 0.93 -13.66 -13.87
CA GLN A 104 0.43 -12.31 -13.68
C GLN A 104 1.14 -11.60 -12.51
N ARG A 105 1.45 -12.30 -11.42
CA ARG A 105 2.24 -11.75 -10.31
C ARG A 105 3.64 -11.35 -10.76
N ALA A 106 4.31 -12.21 -11.54
CA ALA A 106 5.62 -11.90 -12.10
C ALA A 106 5.57 -10.70 -13.06
N ALA A 107 4.52 -10.61 -13.88
CA ALA A 107 4.29 -9.47 -14.77
C ALA A 107 4.04 -8.17 -14.00
N LEU A 108 3.25 -8.21 -12.92
CA LEU A 108 2.99 -7.07 -12.04
C LEU A 108 4.26 -6.57 -11.36
N GLN A 109 5.06 -7.48 -10.80
CA GLN A 109 6.35 -7.14 -10.18
C GLN A 109 7.32 -6.55 -11.20
N THR A 110 7.40 -7.12 -12.40
CA THR A 110 8.23 -6.61 -13.49
C THR A 110 7.79 -5.21 -13.92
N ALA A 111 6.47 -4.97 -14.02
CA ALA A 111 5.93 -3.65 -14.37
C ALA A 111 6.27 -2.59 -13.30
N LEU A 112 6.19 -2.93 -12.01
CA LEU A 112 6.60 -2.04 -10.92
C LEU A 112 8.09 -1.70 -10.99
N VAL A 113 8.96 -2.68 -11.24
CA VAL A 113 10.40 -2.47 -11.42
C VAL A 113 10.68 -1.58 -12.63
N ASN A 114 10.04 -1.85 -13.77
CA ASN A 114 10.22 -1.06 -14.99
C ASN A 114 9.74 0.39 -14.81
N LEU A 115 8.64 0.61 -14.09
CA LEU A 115 8.15 1.95 -13.78
C LEU A 115 9.11 2.71 -12.86
N ALA A 116 9.68 2.03 -11.85
CA ALA A 116 10.70 2.60 -10.98
C ALA A 116 11.97 2.99 -11.77
N GLN A 117 12.41 2.15 -12.70
CA GLN A 117 13.55 2.43 -13.59
C GLN A 117 13.27 3.60 -14.55
N ALA A 118 12.03 3.74 -15.01
CA ALA A 118 11.59 4.87 -15.82
C ALA A 118 11.54 6.20 -15.05
N LYS A 119 11.81 6.20 -13.74
CA LYS A 119 11.79 7.36 -12.83
C LYS A 119 10.44 8.08 -12.79
N VAL A 120 9.35 7.35 -13.01
CA VAL A 120 7.99 7.84 -12.80
C VAL A 120 7.67 7.69 -11.31
N SER A 121 8.22 8.58 -10.49
CA SER A 121 8.27 8.40 -9.03
C SER A 121 7.09 8.99 -8.27
N ARG A 122 6.35 9.94 -8.84
CA ARG A 122 5.31 10.70 -8.13
C ARG A 122 4.24 9.80 -7.49
N ASN A 123 3.90 8.71 -8.19
CA ASN A 123 2.74 7.87 -7.90
C ASN A 123 3.14 6.41 -7.58
N LEU A 124 4.44 6.11 -7.60
CA LEU A 124 4.93 4.74 -7.41
C LEU A 124 4.50 4.12 -6.06
N PRO A 125 4.48 4.86 -4.93
CA PRO A 125 4.00 4.31 -3.66
C PRO A 125 2.55 3.82 -3.73
N ASP A 126 1.65 4.60 -4.34
CA ASP A 126 0.22 4.28 -4.44
C ASP A 126 0.02 2.99 -5.27
N TYR A 127 0.74 2.84 -6.38
CA TYR A 127 0.70 1.60 -7.17
C TYR A 127 1.29 0.39 -6.45
N GLN A 128 2.33 0.58 -5.62
CA GLN A 128 2.90 -0.48 -4.81
C GLN A 128 1.93 -0.94 -3.72
N GLU A 129 1.23 0.00 -3.10
CA GLU A 129 0.21 -0.29 -2.10
C GLU A 129 -0.98 -1.02 -2.73
N GLU A 130 -1.50 -0.56 -3.87
CA GLU A 130 -2.56 -1.24 -4.64
C GLU A 130 -2.15 -2.69 -4.98
N ALA A 131 -0.94 -2.88 -5.52
CA ALA A 131 -0.42 -4.21 -5.83
C ALA A 131 -0.32 -5.12 -4.60
N SER A 132 0.18 -4.58 -3.48
CA SER A 132 0.31 -5.33 -2.23
C SER A 132 -1.05 -5.77 -1.68
N PHE A 133 -2.08 -4.94 -1.84
CA PHE A 133 -3.44 -5.26 -1.44
C PHE A 133 -3.96 -6.48 -2.20
N TYR A 134 -3.83 -6.48 -3.53
CA TYR A 134 -4.29 -7.61 -4.36
C TYR A 134 -3.53 -8.90 -4.06
N LEU A 135 -2.21 -8.83 -3.86
CA LEU A 135 -1.42 -10.01 -3.49
C LEU A 135 -1.80 -10.58 -2.13
N ALA A 136 -2.07 -9.71 -1.15
CA ALA A 136 -2.51 -10.13 0.18
C ALA A 136 -3.91 -10.77 0.15
N GLU A 137 -4.84 -10.20 -0.63
CA GLU A 137 -6.17 -10.77 -0.79
C GLU A 137 -6.13 -12.10 -1.55
N ASP A 138 -5.29 -12.23 -2.58
CA ASP A 138 -5.09 -13.48 -3.31
C ASP A 138 -4.55 -14.59 -2.39
N ALA A 139 -3.57 -14.26 -1.55
CA ALA A 139 -3.03 -15.18 -0.55
C ALA A 139 -4.08 -15.62 0.49
N ARG A 140 -4.93 -14.68 0.96
CA ARG A 140 -6.05 -14.98 1.87
C ARG A 140 -7.04 -15.97 1.23
N ARG A 141 -7.39 -15.76 -0.04
CA ARG A 141 -8.32 -16.64 -0.78
C ARG A 141 -7.75 -18.03 -0.98
N GLN A 142 -6.45 -18.14 -1.29
CA GLN A 142 -5.77 -19.42 -1.42
C GLN A 142 -5.73 -20.21 -0.11
N GLN A 143 -5.48 -19.55 1.03
CA GLN A 143 -5.53 -20.17 2.36
C GLN A 143 -6.95 -20.65 2.73
N ALA A 144 -7.97 -19.87 2.37
CA ALA A 144 -9.37 -20.26 2.59
C ALA A 144 -9.77 -21.48 1.73
N GLY A 145 -9.34 -21.53 0.47
CA GLY A 145 -9.60 -22.65 -0.44
C GLY A 145 -8.94 -23.96 -0.01
N THR A 146 -7.77 -23.93 0.63
CA THR A 146 -7.11 -25.12 1.18
C THR A 146 -7.74 -25.64 2.48
N SER A 147 -8.58 -24.83 3.13
CA SER A 147 -9.17 -25.15 4.44
C SER A 147 -10.59 -25.71 4.36
N ALA A 148 -11.16 -25.87 3.16
CA ALA A 148 -12.46 -26.49 2.98
C ALA A 148 -12.36 -27.99 3.34
N PRO A 149 -13.10 -28.48 4.36
CA PRO A 149 -13.04 -29.88 4.75
C PRO A 149 -13.58 -30.73 3.60
N ALA A 150 -12.73 -31.63 3.09
CA ALA A 150 -13.19 -32.74 2.27
C ALA A 150 -14.26 -33.46 3.08
N THR A 151 -15.52 -33.35 2.66
CA THR A 151 -16.59 -34.18 3.21
C THR A 151 -16.47 -35.50 2.45
N PRO A 152 -15.91 -36.58 3.04
CA PRO A 152 -15.94 -37.86 2.37
C PRO A 152 -17.40 -38.26 2.22
N THR A 153 -17.87 -38.29 0.97
CA THR A 153 -19.20 -38.79 0.66
C THR A 153 -19.01 -40.22 0.13
N ASN A 154 -19.28 -41.16 1.04
CA ASN A 154 -19.45 -42.61 0.88
C ASN A 154 -18.23 -43.46 0.50
#